data_AF-A0AB73TWW3-F1
#
_entry.id   AF-A0AB73TWW3-F1
#
_cell.length_a   1.000
_cell.length_b   1.000
_cell.length_c   1.000
_cell.angle_alpha   90.00
_cell.angle_beta   90.00
_cell.angle_gamma   90.00
#
_symmetry.space_group_name_H-M   'P 1'
#
loop_
_entity.id
_entity.type
_entity.pdbx_description
1 polymer ?
#
loop_
_entity_poly.entity_id
_entity_poly.type
_entity_poly.pdbx_seq_one_letter_code
_entity_poly.pdbx_strand_id
1 'polypeptide(L)'
;MITQSTWDLMQIVRVAMLVCFLPGLLYRIWRVVRYPTSVPAVAVTVFGVSVWIWFVVYTDWVWAALPEAARAVSVAGWPAITIAACLQIFVVGISGDASPERIRRGLWITMAGAAIALTVVFIAMSYSEVVPRADDVLATANAMYAGTDRGALVAIVVSSGYMVLVALQLAWVGSRNADRTPVGVGLGLLAAASAFQVVASICGGMWSPLSRGEGFIGGAVGRWLQTWPGCIAAGLIVAGFLWPPIMLRVQARRELRRLGPLRDALAGMFPGLFPPVESRIRSSDLVFEWTTHVQDGLTLLAQSRRVPLVADSPLPKSGSERSRDVVNWLVGEAVPGFSYEWLRPPEGVSEGPWVLEIADAYRERQEDLEAPASLSGMPSTLRK
;
A
#
# COMPACT_ATOMS: atom_id res chain seq x y z
N MET A 1 18.84 19.46 -21.31
CA MET A 1 19.35 20.40 -20.31
C MET A 1 18.15 20.96 -19.55
N ILE A 2 18.16 20.85 -18.23
CA ILE A 2 17.14 21.45 -17.35
C ILE A 2 17.40 22.96 -17.31
N THR A 3 16.38 23.80 -17.45
CA THR A 3 16.54 25.27 -17.37
C THR A 3 16.51 25.72 -15.92
N GLN A 4 17.12 26.85 -15.59
CA GLN A 4 17.11 27.41 -14.23
C GLN A 4 15.68 27.56 -13.68
N SER A 5 14.76 28.02 -14.53
CA SER A 5 13.33 28.15 -14.18
C SER A 5 12.64 26.81 -13.87
N THR A 6 13.04 25.71 -14.53
CA THR A 6 12.51 24.38 -14.18
C THR A 6 13.12 23.88 -12.88
N TRP A 7 14.38 24.19 -12.61
CA TRP A 7 15.04 23.85 -11.35
C TRP A 7 14.38 24.54 -10.15
N ASP A 8 14.13 25.85 -10.24
CA ASP A 8 13.48 26.61 -9.17
C ASP A 8 12.07 26.09 -8.87
N LEU A 9 11.30 25.75 -9.91
CA LEU A 9 9.99 25.10 -9.75
C LEU A 9 10.13 23.73 -9.05
N MET A 10 11.13 22.93 -9.41
CA MET A 10 11.39 21.64 -8.76
C MET A 10 11.76 21.82 -7.28
N GLN A 11 12.50 22.86 -6.92
CA GLN A 11 12.80 23.18 -5.51
C GLN A 11 11.52 23.49 -4.72
N ILE A 12 10.65 24.34 -5.27
CA ILE A 12 9.36 24.69 -4.63
C ILE A 12 8.51 23.42 -4.42
N VAL A 13 8.38 22.60 -5.46
CA VAL A 13 7.61 21.33 -5.38
C VAL A 13 8.23 20.38 -4.37
N ARG A 14 9.57 20.27 -4.32
CA ARG A 14 10.29 19.43 -3.37
C ARG A 14 10.03 19.86 -1.92
N VAL A 15 10.10 21.16 -1.63
CA VAL A 15 9.81 21.70 -0.29
C VAL A 15 8.35 21.47 0.10
N ALA A 16 7.41 21.71 -0.82
CA ALA A 16 5.99 21.44 -0.58
C ALA A 16 5.74 19.95 -0.26
N MET A 17 6.37 19.03 -1.01
CA MET A 17 6.31 17.60 -0.71
C MET A 17 6.89 17.29 0.68
N LEU A 18 8.07 17.82 1.01
CA LEU A 18 8.71 17.58 2.32
C LEU A 18 7.79 17.96 3.49
N VAL A 19 7.16 19.15 3.42
CA VAL A 19 6.24 19.65 4.45
C VAL A 19 4.96 18.80 4.52
N CYS A 20 4.37 18.46 3.38
CA CYS A 20 3.14 17.67 3.33
C CYS A 20 3.32 16.22 3.80
N PHE A 21 4.47 15.59 3.52
CA PHE A 21 4.73 14.20 3.88
C PHE A 21 5.23 14.03 5.32
N LEU A 22 5.82 15.07 5.94
CA LEU A 22 6.39 15.00 7.28
C LEU A 22 5.39 14.51 8.36
N PRO A 23 4.15 15.02 8.47
CA PRO A 23 3.20 14.54 9.47
C PRO A 23 2.87 13.05 9.32
N GLY A 24 2.67 12.59 8.07
CA GLY A 24 2.38 11.18 7.78
C GLY A 24 3.55 10.26 8.11
N LEU A 25 4.78 10.74 7.89
CA LEU A 25 6.01 10.03 8.19
C LEU A 25 6.25 9.92 9.70
N LEU A 26 6.09 11.02 10.44
CA LEU A 26 6.16 11.04 11.91
C LEU A 26 5.14 10.10 12.53
N TYR A 27 3.90 10.10 12.02
CA TYR A 27 2.86 9.18 12.46
C TYR A 27 3.25 7.71 12.22
N ARG A 28 3.83 7.40 11.05
CA ARG A 28 4.31 6.04 10.75
C ARG A 28 5.45 5.61 11.67
N ILE A 29 6.44 6.46 11.90
CA ILE A 29 7.54 6.18 12.83
C ILE A 29 6.98 5.91 14.22
N TRP A 30 6.16 6.82 14.73
CA TRP A 30 5.53 6.66 16.05
C TRP A 30 4.77 5.34 16.17
N ARG A 31 4.04 4.95 15.12
CA ARG A 31 3.30 3.69 15.11
C ARG A 31 4.20 2.46 15.12
N VAL A 32 5.28 2.47 14.34
CA VAL A 32 6.26 1.36 14.29
C VAL A 32 7.01 1.21 15.62
N VAL A 33 7.32 2.32 16.28
CA VAL A 33 7.99 2.31 17.59
C VAL A 33 7.06 1.83 18.71
N ARG A 34 5.78 2.23 18.67
CA ARG A 34 4.83 1.95 19.77
C ARG A 34 4.21 0.56 19.70
N TYR A 35 4.11 -0.05 18.52
CA TYR A 35 3.43 -1.33 18.33
C TYR A 35 4.34 -2.34 17.63
N PRO A 36 4.32 -3.63 18.01
CA PRO A 36 5.03 -4.67 17.28
C PRO A 36 4.52 -4.70 15.84
N THR A 37 5.41 -4.44 14.89
CA THR A 37 5.08 -4.36 13.46
C THR A 37 5.86 -5.40 12.66
N SER A 38 5.27 -5.84 11.55
CA SER A 38 5.91 -6.82 10.67
C SER A 38 7.13 -6.22 9.96
N VAL A 39 8.09 -7.09 9.59
CA VAL A 39 9.32 -6.68 8.86
C VAL A 39 9.01 -5.85 7.61
N PRO A 40 8.00 -6.19 6.77
CA PRO A 40 7.61 -5.33 5.65
C PRO A 40 7.16 -3.92 6.08
N ALA A 41 6.42 -3.79 7.19
CA ALA A 41 5.94 -2.49 7.65
C ALA A 41 7.10 -1.59 8.13
N VAL A 42 8.11 -2.18 8.76
CA VAL A 42 9.36 -1.49 9.11
C VAL A 42 10.09 -1.07 7.83
N ALA A 43 10.27 -1.99 6.87
CA ALA A 43 10.97 -1.72 5.61
C ALA A 43 10.33 -0.56 4.83
N VAL A 44 9.00 -0.51 4.72
CA VAL A 44 8.30 0.61 4.04
C VAL A 44 8.47 1.93 4.80
N THR A 45 8.54 1.88 6.13
CA THR A 45 8.75 3.08 6.94
C THR A 45 10.17 3.60 6.77
N VAL A 46 11.18 2.72 6.80
CA VAL A 46 12.59 3.06 6.52
C VAL A 46 12.76 3.56 5.10
N PHE A 47 12.07 2.96 4.12
CA PHE A 47 12.01 3.45 2.75
C PHE A 47 11.49 4.89 2.69
N GLY A 48 10.34 5.17 3.31
CA GLY A 48 9.75 6.51 3.33
C GLY A 48 10.65 7.54 4.02
N VAL A 49 11.26 7.17 5.15
CA VAL A 49 12.26 8.00 5.86
C VAL A 49 13.45 8.28 4.96
N SER A 50 13.99 7.27 4.29
CA SER A 50 15.14 7.39 3.40
C SER A 50 14.82 8.34 2.25
N VAL A 51 13.70 8.13 1.56
CA VAL A 51 13.26 9.02 0.47
C VAL A 51 13.09 10.45 0.97
N TRP A 52 12.47 10.66 2.12
CA TRP A 52 12.30 12.00 2.70
C TRP A 52 13.65 12.66 3.02
N ILE A 53 14.58 11.95 3.66
CA ILE A 53 15.94 12.45 3.95
C ILE A 53 16.65 12.85 2.66
N TRP A 54 16.57 12.04 1.61
CA TRP A 54 17.20 12.36 0.33
C TRP A 54 16.56 13.55 -0.36
N PHE A 55 15.24 13.70 -0.26
CA PHE A 55 14.57 14.92 -0.71
C PHE A 55 15.08 16.16 0.06
N VAL A 56 15.37 16.06 1.36
CA VAL A 56 16.00 17.17 2.11
C VAL A 56 17.42 17.42 1.60
N VAL A 57 18.24 16.38 1.49
CA VAL A 57 19.65 16.48 1.05
C VAL A 57 19.79 17.16 -0.31
N TYR A 58 18.88 16.90 -1.25
CA TYR A 58 18.93 17.50 -2.58
C TYR A 58 18.43 18.95 -2.66
N THR A 59 17.96 19.55 -1.56
CA THR A 59 17.65 20.99 -1.54
C THR A 59 18.90 21.84 -1.53
N ASP A 60 18.90 22.97 -2.24
CA ASP A 60 20.13 23.73 -2.54
C ASP A 60 20.85 24.22 -1.28
N TRP A 61 20.10 24.64 -0.27
CA TRP A 61 20.62 25.12 1.01
C TRP A 61 21.23 23.99 1.86
N VAL A 62 20.66 22.79 1.83
CA VAL A 62 21.23 21.62 2.52
C VAL A 62 22.43 21.09 1.75
N TRP A 63 22.35 21.03 0.43
CA TRP A 63 23.42 20.60 -0.44
C TRP A 63 24.68 21.47 -0.28
N ALA A 64 24.51 22.80 -0.26
CA ALA A 64 25.60 23.74 -0.06
C ALA A 64 26.27 23.59 1.32
N ALA A 65 25.54 23.14 2.33
CA ALA A 65 26.06 22.89 3.67
C ALA A 65 26.78 21.53 3.80
N LEU A 66 26.67 20.63 2.82
CA LEU A 66 27.27 19.30 2.89
C LEU A 66 28.76 19.30 2.55
N PRO A 67 29.58 18.56 3.31
CA PRO A 67 30.97 18.29 2.95
C PRO A 67 31.07 17.67 1.55
N GLU A 68 32.16 17.95 0.84
CA GLU A 68 32.41 17.44 -0.52
C GLU A 68 32.28 15.91 -0.62
N ALA A 69 32.81 15.20 0.39
CA ALA A 69 32.68 13.75 0.46
C ALA A 69 31.21 13.29 0.57
N ALA A 70 30.38 14.01 1.32
CA ALA A 70 28.96 13.67 1.45
C ALA A 70 28.19 13.96 0.15
N ARG A 71 28.50 15.07 -0.53
CA ARG A 71 27.95 15.40 -1.86
C ARG A 71 28.29 14.33 -2.90
N ALA A 72 29.57 13.95 -2.97
CA ALA A 72 30.06 12.96 -3.91
C ALA A 72 29.31 11.62 -3.77
N VAL A 73 29.21 11.08 -2.56
CA VAL A 73 28.58 9.76 -2.34
C VAL A 73 27.06 9.83 -2.46
N SER A 74 26.44 10.97 -2.13
CA SER A 74 24.99 11.19 -2.28
C SER A 74 24.54 11.14 -3.74
N VAL A 75 25.34 11.66 -4.68
CA VAL A 75 25.02 11.57 -6.12
C VAL A 75 25.47 10.23 -6.72
N ALA A 76 26.50 9.60 -6.15
CA ALA A 76 27.09 8.37 -6.68
C ALA A 76 26.22 7.11 -6.57
N GLY A 77 25.17 7.14 -5.76
CA GLY A 77 24.23 6.03 -5.65
C GLY A 77 23.88 5.60 -4.23
N TRP A 78 24.28 6.35 -3.20
CA TRP A 78 23.81 6.09 -1.82
C TRP A 78 22.28 6.01 -1.72
N PRO A 79 21.51 6.96 -2.30
CA PRO A 79 20.05 6.89 -2.26
C PRO A 79 19.53 5.64 -2.96
N ALA A 80 20.05 5.35 -4.16
CA ALA A 80 19.66 4.19 -4.95
C ALA A 80 19.89 2.88 -4.16
N ILE A 81 21.10 2.67 -3.63
CA ILE A 81 21.44 1.45 -2.87
C ILE A 81 20.58 1.33 -1.61
N THR A 82 20.33 2.41 -0.88
CA THR A 82 19.51 2.39 0.34
C THR A 82 18.05 2.06 0.02
N ILE A 83 17.51 2.67 -1.04
CA ILE A 83 16.15 2.42 -1.54
C ILE A 83 16.02 0.96 -2.00
N ALA A 84 16.98 0.43 -2.78
CA ALA A 84 17.01 -0.99 -3.16
C ALA A 84 17.08 -1.90 -1.93
N ALA A 85 17.97 -1.63 -0.97
CA ALA A 85 18.08 -2.45 0.22
C ALA A 85 16.75 -2.51 0.99
N CYS A 86 16.03 -1.38 1.12
CA CYS A 86 14.70 -1.36 1.74
C CYS A 86 13.68 -2.22 0.96
N LEU A 87 13.69 -2.13 -0.37
CA LEU A 87 12.83 -2.96 -1.24
C LEU A 87 13.17 -4.45 -1.11
N GLN A 88 14.45 -4.79 -1.01
CA GLN A 88 14.90 -6.18 -0.87
C GLN A 88 14.54 -6.75 0.52
N ILE A 89 14.63 -5.95 1.59
CA ILE A 89 14.12 -6.33 2.92
C ILE A 89 12.60 -6.55 2.88
N PHE A 90 11.87 -5.69 2.17
CA PHE A 90 10.43 -5.85 1.97
C PHE A 90 10.10 -7.17 1.27
N VAL A 91 10.82 -7.53 0.19
CA VAL A 91 10.67 -8.82 -0.52
C VAL A 91 10.91 -10.01 0.40
N VAL A 92 11.99 -9.97 1.19
CA VAL A 92 12.31 -11.03 2.17
C VAL A 92 11.18 -11.18 3.19
N GLY A 93 10.59 -10.06 3.63
CA GLY A 93 9.51 -10.08 4.62
C GLY A 93 8.15 -10.54 4.10
N ILE A 94 7.89 -10.50 2.79
CA ILE A 94 6.62 -10.96 2.18
C ILE A 94 6.64 -12.44 1.85
N SER A 95 7.83 -13.05 1.79
CA SER A 95 8.01 -14.48 1.57
C SER A 95 7.51 -15.25 2.81
N GLY A 96 6.18 -15.36 2.94
CA GLY A 96 5.44 -15.74 4.16
C GLY A 96 5.67 -17.16 4.68
N ASP A 97 6.35 -18.01 3.91
CA ASP A 97 6.66 -19.40 4.28
C ASP A 97 8.08 -19.58 4.84
N ALA A 98 8.80 -18.49 5.07
CA ALA A 98 10.17 -18.53 5.56
C ALA A 98 10.21 -18.64 7.09
N SER A 99 10.88 -19.67 7.62
CA SER A 99 11.20 -19.75 9.05
C SER A 99 11.92 -18.47 9.53
N PRO A 100 11.79 -18.07 10.81
CA PRO A 100 12.46 -16.87 11.35
C PRO A 100 13.97 -16.82 11.05
N GLU A 101 14.62 -17.99 11.02
CA GLU A 101 16.02 -18.15 10.66
C GLU A 101 16.32 -17.77 9.20
N ARG A 102 15.44 -18.16 8.26
CA ARG A 102 15.56 -17.80 6.84
C ARG A 102 15.35 -16.30 6.65
N ILE A 103 14.39 -15.69 7.35
CA ILE A 103 14.17 -14.24 7.33
C ILE A 103 15.41 -13.52 7.86
N ARG A 104 15.96 -13.95 9.00
CA ARG A 104 17.18 -13.37 9.58
C ARG A 104 18.37 -13.51 8.62
N ARG A 105 18.56 -14.67 8.00
CA ARG A 105 19.62 -14.89 7.01
C ARG A 105 19.42 -14.00 5.78
N GLY A 106 18.21 -13.89 5.26
CA GLY A 106 17.86 -13.00 4.15
C GLY A 106 18.16 -11.53 4.48
N LEU A 107 17.79 -11.08 5.68
CA LEU A 107 18.10 -9.73 6.16
C LEU A 107 19.62 -9.50 6.21
N TRP A 108 20.39 -10.44 6.77
CA TRP A 108 21.85 -10.35 6.83
C TRP A 108 22.50 -10.30 5.45
N ILE A 109 22.05 -11.14 4.51
CA ILE A 109 22.56 -11.15 3.14
C ILE A 109 22.28 -9.81 2.45
N THR A 110 21.06 -9.27 2.59
CA THR A 110 20.68 -7.98 2.03
C THR A 110 21.52 -6.84 2.60
N MET A 111 21.69 -6.80 3.92
CA MET A 111 22.51 -5.77 4.59
C MET A 111 23.98 -5.87 4.18
N ALA A 112 24.53 -7.10 4.10
CA ALA A 112 25.91 -7.31 3.65
C ALA A 112 26.09 -6.88 2.18
N GLY A 113 25.15 -7.24 1.30
CA GLY A 113 25.18 -6.84 -0.11
C GLY A 113 25.12 -5.32 -0.30
N ALA A 114 24.22 -4.64 0.42
CA ALA A 114 24.13 -3.19 0.41
C ALA A 114 25.41 -2.52 0.94
N ALA A 115 25.97 -3.03 2.04
CA ALA A 115 27.22 -2.52 2.61
C ALA A 115 28.41 -2.68 1.65
N ILE A 116 28.52 -3.83 0.98
CA ILE A 116 29.55 -4.06 -0.05
C ILE A 116 29.37 -3.07 -1.21
N ALA A 117 28.15 -2.93 -1.74
CA ALA A 117 27.87 -2.02 -2.84
C ALA A 117 28.19 -0.55 -2.47
N LEU A 118 27.80 -0.11 -1.27
CA LEU A 118 28.14 1.22 -0.76
C LEU A 118 29.65 1.41 -0.60
N THR A 119 30.37 0.39 -0.11
CA THR A 119 31.82 0.45 0.06
C THR A 119 32.52 0.60 -1.28
N VAL A 120 32.10 -0.16 -2.30
CA VAL A 120 32.64 -0.06 -3.67
C VAL A 120 32.37 1.33 -4.25
N VAL A 121 31.14 1.85 -4.10
CA VAL A 121 30.78 3.21 -4.56
C VAL A 121 31.63 4.26 -3.84
N PHE A 122 31.80 4.16 -2.52
CA PHE A 122 32.61 5.08 -1.74
C PHE A 122 34.07 5.10 -2.20
N ILE A 123 34.67 3.91 -2.38
CA ILE A 123 36.04 3.78 -2.87
C ILE A 123 36.16 4.36 -4.28
N ALA A 124 35.25 4.00 -5.20
CA ALA A 124 35.27 4.52 -6.57
C ALA A 124 35.18 6.05 -6.60
N MET A 125 34.37 6.65 -5.73
CA MET A 125 34.24 8.10 -5.60
C MET A 125 35.46 8.78 -4.99
N SER A 126 36.20 8.12 -4.11
CA SER A 126 37.45 8.66 -3.55
C SER A 126 38.55 8.87 -4.60
N TYR A 127 38.44 8.17 -5.75
CA TYR A 127 39.33 8.31 -6.90
C TYR A 127 38.77 9.25 -8.00
N SER A 128 37.61 9.88 -7.76
CA SER A 128 36.98 10.80 -8.71
C SER A 128 37.51 12.22 -8.51
N GLU A 129 38.01 12.84 -9.57
CA GLU A 129 38.58 14.20 -9.53
C GLU A 129 37.57 15.31 -9.88
N VAL A 130 36.45 14.94 -10.52
CA VAL A 130 35.52 15.91 -11.15
C VAL A 130 34.31 16.19 -10.27
N VAL A 131 33.82 15.20 -9.52
CA VAL A 131 32.58 15.28 -8.75
C VAL A 131 32.68 16.14 -7.47
N PRO A 132 33.80 16.16 -6.72
CA PRO A 132 33.91 16.97 -5.50
C PRO A 132 33.86 18.50 -5.74
N ARG A 133 34.17 18.96 -6.95
CA ARG A 133 34.35 20.38 -7.30
C ARG A 133 33.11 21.07 -7.87
N ALA A 134 32.01 20.35 -8.05
CA ALA A 134 30.78 20.95 -8.57
C ALA A 134 29.99 21.66 -7.46
N ASP A 135 29.77 22.97 -7.62
CA ASP A 135 29.11 23.80 -6.60
C ASP A 135 27.60 23.52 -6.47
N ASP A 136 26.95 23.07 -7.54
CA ASP A 136 25.51 22.85 -7.61
C ASP A 136 25.15 21.38 -7.85
N VAL A 137 24.00 20.93 -7.31
CA VAL A 137 23.45 19.56 -7.47
C VAL A 137 23.34 19.20 -8.95
N LEU A 138 22.85 20.14 -9.76
CA LEU A 138 22.63 19.95 -11.19
C LEU A 138 23.96 19.78 -11.94
N ALA A 139 24.97 20.60 -11.60
CA ALA A 139 26.30 20.50 -12.18
C ALA A 139 26.98 19.17 -11.81
N THR A 140 26.82 18.75 -10.55
CA THR A 140 27.35 17.48 -10.04
C THR A 140 26.72 16.28 -10.75
N ALA A 141 25.40 16.28 -10.90
CA ALA A 141 24.68 15.23 -11.62
C ALA A 141 25.09 15.16 -13.10
N ASN A 142 25.17 16.30 -13.78
CA ASN A 142 25.59 16.34 -15.18
C ASN A 142 27.03 15.84 -15.36
N ALA A 143 27.95 16.20 -14.47
CA ALA A 143 29.34 15.72 -14.50
C ALA A 143 29.44 14.20 -14.30
N MET A 144 28.61 13.65 -13.41
CA MET A 144 28.49 12.20 -13.17
C MET A 144 28.02 11.44 -14.41
N TYR A 145 26.95 11.89 -15.04
CA TYR A 145 26.38 11.22 -16.20
C TYR A 145 27.13 11.48 -17.52
N ALA A 146 28.08 12.42 -17.54
CA ALA A 146 28.93 12.68 -18.70
C ALA A 146 29.91 11.54 -19.04
N GLY A 147 30.18 10.63 -18.10
CA GLY A 147 31.05 9.46 -18.34
C GLY A 147 32.52 9.80 -18.58
N THR A 148 32.95 11.00 -18.20
CA THR A 148 34.32 11.50 -18.38
C THR A 148 35.27 11.03 -17.28
N ASP A 149 34.75 10.75 -16.09
CA ASP A 149 35.51 10.29 -14.93
C ASP A 149 35.27 8.79 -14.66
N ARG A 150 36.36 8.02 -14.53
CA ARG A 150 36.33 6.57 -14.29
C ARG A 150 35.74 6.23 -12.92
N GLY A 151 36.01 7.03 -11.89
CA GLY A 151 35.48 6.81 -10.54
C GLY A 151 33.96 6.96 -10.51
N ALA A 152 33.45 8.04 -11.10
CA ALA A 152 32.03 8.29 -11.28
C ALA A 152 31.34 7.18 -12.09
N LEU A 153 31.95 6.74 -13.19
CA LEU A 153 31.40 5.68 -14.04
C LEU A 153 31.26 4.35 -13.29
N VAL A 154 32.29 3.93 -12.55
CA VAL A 154 32.23 2.71 -11.74
C VAL A 154 31.15 2.81 -10.68
N ALA A 155 31.05 3.95 -9.98
CA ALA A 155 30.04 4.17 -8.95
C ALA A 155 28.60 4.07 -9.50
N ILE A 156 28.32 4.72 -10.64
CA ILE A 156 27.00 4.69 -11.27
C ILE A 156 26.67 3.27 -11.77
N VAL A 157 27.61 2.57 -12.39
CA VAL A 157 27.39 1.21 -12.90
C VAL A 157 27.13 0.23 -11.76
N VAL A 158 27.88 0.32 -10.67
CA VAL A 158 27.70 -0.56 -9.49
C VAL A 158 26.36 -0.28 -8.80
N SER A 159 26.02 0.99 -8.56
CA SER A 159 24.75 1.35 -7.93
C SER A 159 23.54 0.99 -8.80
N SER A 160 23.62 1.25 -10.11
CA SER A 160 22.58 0.86 -11.08
C SER A 160 22.45 -0.65 -11.22
N GLY A 161 23.58 -1.37 -11.24
CA GLY A 161 23.60 -2.84 -11.29
C GLY A 161 22.94 -3.45 -10.05
N TYR A 162 23.26 -2.95 -8.85
CA TYR A 162 22.59 -3.37 -7.61
C TYR A 162 21.08 -3.10 -7.65
N MET A 163 20.66 -1.91 -8.10
CA MET A 163 19.24 -1.57 -8.29
C MET A 163 18.54 -2.52 -9.27
N VAL A 164 19.18 -2.84 -10.41
CA VAL A 164 18.62 -3.77 -11.42
C VAL A 164 18.42 -5.15 -10.82
N LEU A 165 19.40 -5.68 -10.09
CA LEU A 165 19.29 -7.00 -9.45
C LEU A 165 18.13 -7.04 -8.45
N VAL A 166 18.00 -6.03 -7.60
CA VAL A 166 16.89 -5.93 -6.63
C VAL A 166 15.55 -5.75 -7.33
N ALA A 167 15.47 -4.90 -8.35
CA ALA A 167 14.25 -4.67 -9.11
C ALA A 167 13.81 -5.94 -9.87
N LEU A 168 14.74 -6.71 -10.44
CA LEU A 168 14.44 -8.02 -11.04
C LEU A 168 13.89 -9.01 -10.01
N GLN A 169 14.49 -9.07 -8.82
CA GLN A 169 13.99 -9.91 -7.73
C GLN A 169 12.57 -9.49 -7.30
N LEU A 170 12.33 -8.18 -7.14
CA LEU A 170 11.01 -7.66 -6.78
C LEU A 170 9.98 -7.87 -7.90
N ALA A 171 10.35 -7.73 -9.16
CA ALA A 171 9.49 -8.04 -10.31
C ALA A 171 9.10 -9.52 -10.32
N TRP A 172 10.05 -10.40 -10.05
CA TRP A 172 9.82 -11.84 -10.00
C TRP A 172 8.93 -12.24 -8.81
N VAL A 173 9.27 -11.80 -7.59
CA VAL A 173 8.51 -12.15 -6.39
C VAL A 173 7.13 -11.48 -6.40
N GLY A 174 7.07 -10.21 -6.78
CA GLY A 174 5.81 -9.46 -6.84
C GLY A 174 4.84 -10.03 -7.88
N SER A 175 5.32 -10.46 -9.06
CA SER A 175 4.46 -11.10 -10.07
C SER A 175 3.95 -12.48 -9.63
N ARG A 176 4.75 -13.26 -8.90
CA ARG A 176 4.31 -14.56 -8.35
C ARG A 176 3.29 -14.45 -7.22
N ASN A 177 3.26 -13.33 -6.50
CA ASN A 177 2.33 -13.08 -5.39
C ASN A 177 1.24 -12.07 -5.77
N ALA A 178 1.07 -11.79 -7.06
CA ALA A 178 0.07 -10.85 -7.55
C ALA A 178 -1.31 -11.52 -7.62
N ASP A 179 -2.10 -11.32 -6.58
CA ASP A 179 -3.47 -11.83 -6.49
C ASP A 179 -4.54 -10.73 -6.51
N ARG A 180 -5.81 -11.12 -6.57
CA ARG A 180 -6.97 -10.19 -6.51
C ARG A 180 -7.17 -9.52 -5.14
N THR A 181 -6.38 -9.86 -4.14
CA THR A 181 -6.45 -9.21 -2.83
C THR A 181 -5.87 -7.80 -2.89
N PRO A 182 -6.28 -6.87 -2.00
CA PRO A 182 -5.68 -5.54 -1.93
C PRO A 182 -4.15 -5.55 -1.82
N VAL A 183 -3.59 -6.52 -1.08
CA VAL A 183 -2.15 -6.70 -0.94
C VAL A 183 -1.55 -7.22 -2.24
N GLY A 184 -2.17 -8.22 -2.87
CA GLY A 184 -1.72 -8.79 -4.16
C GLY A 184 -1.68 -7.76 -5.28
N VAL A 185 -2.68 -6.89 -5.39
CA VAL A 185 -2.67 -5.77 -6.35
C VAL A 185 -1.53 -4.80 -6.05
N GLY A 186 -1.29 -4.48 -4.78
CA GLY A 186 -0.15 -3.64 -4.38
C GLY A 186 1.19 -4.26 -4.79
N LEU A 187 1.37 -5.56 -4.60
CA LEU A 187 2.56 -6.31 -5.05
C LEU A 187 2.69 -6.33 -6.57
N GLY A 188 1.58 -6.49 -7.30
CA GLY A 188 1.56 -6.42 -8.76
C GLY A 188 1.99 -5.05 -9.29
N LEU A 189 1.53 -3.95 -8.65
CA LEU A 189 1.97 -2.60 -8.98
C LEU A 189 3.46 -2.39 -8.71
N LEU A 190 3.98 -2.91 -7.58
CA LEU A 190 5.41 -2.87 -7.28
C LEU A 190 6.23 -3.70 -8.27
N ALA A 191 5.72 -4.84 -8.74
CA ALA A 191 6.36 -5.67 -9.75
C ALA A 191 6.45 -4.94 -11.10
N ALA A 192 5.34 -4.33 -11.54
CA ALA A 192 5.29 -3.52 -12.75
C ALA A 192 6.26 -2.33 -12.64
N ALA A 193 6.26 -1.63 -11.49
CA ALA A 193 7.18 -0.54 -11.24
C ALA A 193 8.64 -0.98 -11.36
N SER A 194 8.96 -2.16 -10.84
CA SER A 194 10.30 -2.73 -10.89
C SER A 194 10.74 -3.04 -12.32
N ALA A 195 9.85 -3.52 -13.18
CA ALA A 195 10.15 -3.73 -14.60
C ALA A 195 10.50 -2.39 -15.30
N PHE A 196 9.73 -1.33 -15.04
CA PHE A 196 10.04 0.01 -15.57
C PHE A 196 11.35 0.57 -14.98
N GLN A 197 11.63 0.31 -13.71
CA GLN A 197 12.87 0.73 -13.05
C GLN A 197 14.10 0.03 -13.64
N VAL A 198 13.98 -1.25 -14.03
CA VAL A 198 15.06 -1.97 -14.73
C VAL A 198 15.39 -1.28 -16.05
N VAL A 199 14.37 -0.93 -16.84
CA VAL A 199 14.56 -0.20 -18.10
C VAL A 199 15.22 1.16 -17.85
N ALA A 200 14.73 1.93 -16.88
CA ALA A 200 15.31 3.22 -16.51
C ALA A 200 16.78 3.10 -16.09
N SER A 201 17.11 2.09 -15.29
CA SER A 201 18.45 1.89 -14.74
C SER A 201 19.44 1.38 -15.78
N ILE A 202 19.00 0.52 -16.71
CA ILE A 202 19.84 0.03 -17.82
C ILE A 202 20.08 1.15 -18.83
N CYS A 203 19.03 1.83 -19.30
CA CYS A 203 19.15 2.86 -20.33
C CYS A 203 19.81 4.13 -19.80
N GLY A 204 19.37 4.63 -18.65
CA GLY A 204 19.84 5.88 -18.05
C GLY A 204 21.06 5.74 -17.16
N GLY A 205 21.13 4.66 -16.37
CA GLY A 205 22.19 4.45 -15.38
C GLY A 205 23.42 3.76 -15.96
N MET A 206 23.25 2.73 -16.80
CA MET A 206 24.40 1.98 -17.33
C MET A 206 24.80 2.47 -18.72
N TRP A 207 23.87 2.47 -19.67
CA TRP A 207 24.20 2.68 -21.08
C TRP A 207 24.55 4.14 -21.40
N SER A 208 23.78 5.10 -20.90
CA SER A 208 24.03 6.53 -21.14
C SER A 208 25.44 7.00 -20.74
N PRO A 209 25.96 6.70 -19.53
CA PRO A 209 27.33 7.08 -19.18
C PRO A 209 28.39 6.23 -19.89
N LEU A 210 28.13 4.95 -20.15
CA LEU A 210 29.06 4.08 -20.90
C LEU A 210 29.23 4.52 -22.36
N SER A 211 28.16 5.04 -22.98
CA SER A 211 28.19 5.58 -24.35
C SER A 211 28.58 7.05 -24.42
N ARG A 212 28.94 7.68 -23.28
CA ARG A 212 29.23 9.13 -23.17
C ARG A 212 28.12 10.02 -23.76
N GLY A 213 26.88 9.53 -23.73
CA GLY A 213 25.74 10.22 -24.35
C GLY A 213 25.73 10.22 -25.88
N GLU A 214 26.62 9.48 -26.55
CA GLU A 214 26.65 9.35 -28.02
C GLU A 214 25.77 8.17 -28.51
N GLY A 215 25.31 8.25 -29.77
CA GLY A 215 24.50 7.21 -30.42
C GLY A 215 22.98 7.31 -30.17
N PHE A 216 22.26 6.18 -30.30
CA PHE A 216 20.79 6.10 -30.15
C PHE A 216 20.26 6.71 -28.84
N ILE A 217 21.08 6.68 -27.79
CA ILE A 217 20.72 7.19 -26.45
C ILE A 217 20.89 8.70 -26.29
N GLY A 218 21.77 9.34 -27.07
CA GLY A 218 21.86 10.81 -27.13
C GLY A 218 20.69 11.47 -27.87
N GLY A 219 19.99 10.69 -28.69
CA GLY A 219 18.81 11.13 -29.46
C GLY A 219 17.59 11.46 -28.58
N ALA A 220 16.56 12.03 -29.20
CA ALA A 220 15.30 12.32 -28.51
C ALA A 220 14.68 11.04 -27.90
N VAL A 221 14.68 9.94 -28.65
CA VAL A 221 14.12 8.64 -28.20
C VAL A 221 14.89 8.07 -26.98
N GLY A 222 16.21 8.21 -26.95
CA GLY A 222 17.04 7.83 -25.81
C GLY A 222 16.72 8.59 -24.52
N ARG A 223 16.54 9.91 -24.62
CA ARG A 223 16.12 10.75 -23.48
C ARG A 223 14.71 10.41 -22.98
N TRP A 224 13.81 10.03 -23.89
CA TRP A 224 12.48 9.55 -23.51
C TRP A 224 12.56 8.22 -22.74
N LEU A 225 13.36 7.27 -23.21
CA LEU A 225 13.58 5.98 -22.54
C LEU A 225 14.31 6.09 -21.19
N GLN A 226 15.08 7.16 -20.97
CA GLN A 226 15.72 7.45 -19.69
C GLN A 226 14.73 8.02 -18.66
N THR A 227 13.82 8.90 -19.09
CA THR A 227 13.01 9.70 -18.17
C THR A 227 11.66 9.06 -17.86
N TRP A 228 10.95 8.59 -18.88
CA TRP A 228 9.58 8.11 -18.73
C TRP A 228 9.46 6.84 -17.88
N PRO A 229 10.30 5.80 -18.09
CA PRO A 229 10.24 4.61 -17.25
C PRO A 229 10.51 4.92 -15.78
N GLY A 230 11.40 5.85 -15.47
CA GLY A 230 11.65 6.29 -14.09
C GLY A 230 10.44 7.00 -13.45
N CYS A 231 9.78 7.90 -14.19
CA CYS A 231 8.56 8.56 -13.73
C CYS A 231 7.40 7.58 -13.52
N ILE A 232 7.21 6.65 -14.45
CA ILE A 232 6.18 5.60 -14.35
C ILE A 232 6.48 4.69 -13.15
N ALA A 233 7.74 4.26 -12.98
CA ALA A 233 8.16 3.45 -11.85
C ALA A 233 7.90 4.16 -10.51
N ALA A 234 8.25 5.44 -10.40
CA ALA A 234 7.98 6.22 -9.19
C ALA A 234 6.48 6.29 -8.86
N GLY A 235 5.64 6.57 -9.86
CA GLY A 235 4.18 6.60 -9.69
C GLY A 235 3.61 5.24 -9.25
N LEU A 236 4.07 4.15 -9.88
CA LEU A 236 3.65 2.79 -9.54
C LEU A 236 4.15 2.33 -8.17
N ILE A 237 5.35 2.75 -7.73
CA ILE A 237 5.86 2.47 -6.37
C ILE A 237 4.96 3.11 -5.33
N VAL A 238 4.64 4.40 -5.50
CA VAL A 238 3.74 5.14 -4.62
C VAL A 238 2.37 4.46 -4.61
N ALA A 239 1.79 4.17 -5.78
CA ALA A 239 0.52 3.48 -5.89
C ALA A 239 0.54 2.09 -5.20
N GLY A 240 1.58 1.28 -5.42
CA GLY A 240 1.73 -0.05 -4.84
C GLY A 240 1.79 -0.05 -3.31
N PHE A 241 2.46 0.95 -2.71
CA PHE A 241 2.50 1.09 -1.25
C PHE A 241 1.23 1.68 -0.64
N LEU A 242 0.54 2.60 -1.34
CA LEU A 242 -0.68 3.24 -0.84
C LEU A 242 -1.94 2.40 -1.10
N TRP A 243 -1.93 1.53 -2.11
CA TRP A 243 -3.10 0.77 -2.51
C TRP A 243 -3.65 -0.16 -1.40
N PRO A 244 -2.85 -1.04 -0.78
CA PRO A 244 -3.36 -1.92 0.28
C PRO A 244 -4.01 -1.17 1.46
N PRO A 245 -3.37 -0.15 2.08
CA PRO A 245 -3.99 0.53 3.23
C PRO A 245 -5.22 1.36 2.85
N ILE A 246 -5.25 1.96 1.65
CA ILE A 246 -6.44 2.69 1.19
C ILE A 246 -7.58 1.73 0.95
N MET A 247 -7.36 0.66 0.21
CA MET A 247 -8.41 -0.28 -0.15
C MET A 247 -8.95 -1.02 1.06
N LEU A 248 -8.10 -1.44 2.02
CA LEU A 248 -8.55 -2.01 3.29
C LEU A 248 -9.40 -1.03 4.10
N ARG A 249 -9.06 0.26 4.10
CA ARG A 249 -9.87 1.29 4.78
C ARG A 249 -11.21 1.52 4.07
N VAL A 250 -11.22 1.48 2.74
CA VAL A 250 -12.45 1.61 1.95
C VAL A 250 -13.35 0.39 2.15
N GLN A 251 -12.79 -0.82 2.12
CA GLN A 251 -13.51 -2.08 2.40
C GLN A 251 -14.12 -2.06 3.80
N ALA A 252 -13.31 -1.78 4.83
CA ALA A 252 -13.81 -1.69 6.20
C ALA A 252 -14.91 -0.65 6.35
N ARG A 253 -14.79 0.53 5.72
CA ARG A 253 -15.86 1.54 5.73
C ARG A 253 -17.14 1.06 5.04
N ARG A 254 -17.02 0.31 3.94
CA ARG A 254 -18.18 -0.25 3.24
C ARG A 254 -18.86 -1.30 4.12
N GLU A 255 -18.11 -2.20 4.73
CA GLU A 255 -18.62 -3.22 5.64
C GLU A 255 -19.29 -2.61 6.88
N LEU A 256 -18.67 -1.60 7.50
CA LEU A 256 -19.30 -0.85 8.60
C LEU A 256 -20.62 -0.18 8.17
N ARG A 257 -20.66 0.41 6.97
CA ARG A 257 -21.91 0.98 6.44
C ARG A 257 -22.98 -0.08 6.16
N ARG A 258 -22.58 -1.29 5.74
CA ARG A 258 -23.51 -2.41 5.54
C ARG A 258 -24.08 -2.91 6.87
N LEU A 259 -23.24 -3.03 7.89
CA LEU A 259 -23.63 -3.51 9.22
C LEU A 259 -24.42 -2.48 10.04
N GLY A 260 -24.23 -1.18 9.78
CA GLY A 260 -24.80 -0.07 10.56
C GLY A 260 -26.32 -0.19 10.81
N PRO A 261 -27.16 -0.26 9.77
CA PRO A 261 -28.62 -0.28 9.95
C PRO A 261 -29.11 -1.44 10.83
N LEU A 262 -28.57 -2.64 10.62
CA LEU A 262 -28.93 -3.82 11.41
C LEU A 262 -28.46 -3.69 12.86
N ARG A 263 -27.24 -3.19 13.07
CA ARG A 263 -26.69 -2.95 14.41
C ARG A 263 -27.52 -1.91 15.16
N ASP A 264 -27.89 -0.81 14.53
CA ASP A 264 -28.67 0.25 15.16
C ASP A 264 -30.08 -0.24 15.54
N ALA A 265 -30.69 -1.09 14.71
CA ALA A 265 -31.96 -1.74 15.03
C ALA A 265 -31.84 -2.67 16.25
N LEU A 266 -30.79 -3.49 16.31
CA LEU A 266 -30.50 -4.34 17.47
C LEU A 266 -30.20 -3.51 18.73
N ALA A 267 -29.51 -2.36 18.60
CA ALA A 267 -29.24 -1.43 19.70
C ALA A 267 -30.54 -0.86 20.29
N GLY A 268 -31.50 -0.53 19.41
CA GLY A 268 -32.81 -0.06 19.81
C GLY A 268 -33.64 -1.11 20.54
N MET A 269 -33.54 -2.38 20.15
CA MET A 269 -34.22 -3.49 20.83
C MET A 269 -33.57 -3.88 22.16
N PHE A 270 -32.25 -3.78 22.28
CA PHE A 270 -31.49 -4.16 23.47
C PHE A 270 -30.58 -3.02 23.94
N PRO A 271 -31.12 -2.05 24.71
CA PRO A 271 -30.32 -0.95 25.26
C PRO A 271 -29.21 -1.49 26.17
N GLY A 272 -27.95 -1.17 25.86
CA GLY A 272 -26.78 -1.62 26.61
C GLY A 272 -26.09 -2.87 26.05
N LEU A 273 -26.58 -3.44 24.94
CA LEU A 273 -25.92 -4.56 24.26
C LEU A 273 -24.51 -4.21 23.76
N PHE A 274 -24.28 -2.96 23.37
CA PHE A 274 -23.03 -2.52 22.78
C PHE A 274 -22.24 -1.62 23.73
N PRO A 275 -20.99 -1.96 24.08
CA PRO A 275 -20.13 -1.04 24.81
C PRO A 275 -19.84 0.22 23.96
N PRO A 276 -19.56 1.37 24.60
CA PRO A 276 -19.13 2.56 23.88
C PRO A 276 -17.86 2.26 23.07
N VAL A 277 -17.91 2.51 21.77
CA VAL A 277 -16.80 2.23 20.85
C VAL A 277 -15.57 3.01 21.29
N GLU A 278 -14.47 2.32 21.62
CA GLU A 278 -13.22 3.00 21.95
C GLU A 278 -12.72 3.80 20.74
N SER A 279 -12.31 5.05 20.97
CA SER A 279 -11.96 6.01 19.91
C SER A 279 -10.74 5.63 19.06
N ARG A 280 -10.05 4.52 19.36
CA ARG A 280 -8.76 4.14 18.76
C ARG A 280 -8.71 2.71 18.18
N ILE A 281 -9.85 2.14 17.82
CA ILE A 281 -9.89 0.80 17.21
C ILE A 281 -9.54 0.89 15.71
N ARG A 282 -8.71 -0.04 15.22
CA ARG A 282 -8.40 -0.15 13.78
C ARG A 282 -9.68 -0.51 13.02
N SER A 283 -9.91 0.06 11.85
CA SER A 283 -11.16 -0.15 11.11
C SER A 283 -11.47 -1.61 10.78
N SER A 284 -10.45 -2.46 10.59
CA SER A 284 -10.64 -3.91 10.41
C SER A 284 -11.16 -4.59 11.68
N ASP A 285 -10.64 -4.17 12.83
CA ASP A 285 -10.95 -4.76 14.12
C ASP A 285 -12.35 -4.29 14.54
N LEU A 286 -12.71 -3.06 14.17
CA LEU A 286 -14.05 -2.52 14.33
C LEU A 286 -15.10 -3.28 13.50
N VAL A 287 -14.78 -3.72 12.28
CA VAL A 287 -15.70 -4.57 11.50
C VAL A 287 -15.93 -5.88 12.23
N PHE A 288 -14.86 -6.53 12.69
CA PHE A 288 -14.96 -7.78 13.45
C PHE A 288 -15.82 -7.61 14.71
N GLU A 289 -15.61 -6.55 15.49
CA GLU A 289 -16.44 -6.25 16.65
C GLU A 289 -17.91 -6.03 16.28
N TRP A 290 -18.20 -5.32 15.19
CA TRP A 290 -19.58 -5.08 14.76
C TRP A 290 -20.25 -6.37 14.29
N THR A 291 -19.51 -7.27 13.65
CA THR A 291 -19.99 -8.61 13.32
C THR A 291 -20.36 -9.38 14.59
N THR A 292 -19.50 -9.39 15.60
CA THR A 292 -19.76 -10.06 16.89
C THR A 292 -20.97 -9.46 17.60
N HIS A 293 -21.05 -8.13 17.67
CA HIS A 293 -22.19 -7.39 18.22
C HIS A 293 -23.52 -7.78 17.56
N VAL A 294 -23.55 -7.86 16.22
CA VAL A 294 -24.76 -8.28 15.51
C VAL A 294 -25.10 -9.72 15.85
N GLN A 295 -24.12 -10.63 15.87
CA GLN A 295 -24.33 -12.03 16.22
C GLN A 295 -24.87 -12.19 17.65
N ASP A 296 -24.32 -11.48 18.63
CA ASP A 296 -24.81 -11.46 20.01
C ASP A 296 -26.25 -10.93 20.09
N GLY A 297 -26.56 -9.87 19.35
CA GLY A 297 -27.92 -9.31 19.28
C GLY A 297 -28.93 -10.29 18.66
N LEU A 298 -28.54 -11.02 17.63
CA LEU A 298 -29.36 -12.09 17.04
C LEU A 298 -29.59 -13.23 18.04
N THR A 299 -28.57 -13.63 18.80
CA THR A 299 -28.68 -14.65 19.83
C THR A 299 -29.60 -14.22 20.97
N LEU A 300 -29.50 -12.98 21.45
CA LEU A 300 -30.41 -12.44 22.46
C LEU A 300 -31.85 -12.36 21.95
N LEU A 301 -32.06 -12.00 20.68
CA LEU A 301 -33.39 -11.98 20.07
C LEU A 301 -33.98 -13.39 19.94
N ALA A 302 -33.16 -14.39 19.62
CA ALA A 302 -33.58 -15.78 19.58
C ALA A 302 -34.01 -16.28 20.96
N GLN A 303 -33.25 -15.92 22.00
CA GLN A 303 -33.58 -16.26 23.39
C GLN A 303 -34.86 -15.56 23.86
N SER A 304 -35.02 -14.26 23.57
CA SER A 304 -36.21 -13.50 23.99
C SER A 304 -37.49 -14.04 23.35
N ARG A 305 -37.40 -14.50 22.09
CA ARG A 305 -38.51 -15.14 21.35
C ARG A 305 -38.64 -16.65 21.57
N ARG A 306 -37.80 -17.23 22.44
CA ARG A 306 -37.79 -18.67 22.78
C ARG A 306 -37.73 -19.57 21.54
N VAL A 307 -36.90 -19.19 20.56
CA VAL A 307 -36.70 -19.96 19.34
C VAL A 307 -36.11 -21.33 19.69
N PRO A 308 -36.62 -22.44 19.12
CA PRO A 308 -36.09 -23.77 19.39
C PRO A 308 -34.65 -23.90 18.90
N LEU A 309 -33.83 -24.66 19.64
CA LEU A 309 -32.42 -24.87 19.31
C LEU A 309 -32.25 -25.68 18.01
N VAL A 310 -33.13 -26.65 17.79
CA VAL A 310 -33.17 -27.54 16.63
C VAL A 310 -34.63 -27.64 16.18
N ALA A 311 -34.86 -27.64 14.87
CA ALA A 311 -36.18 -27.90 14.29
C ALA A 311 -36.06 -29.04 13.27
N ASP A 312 -37.13 -29.82 13.11
CA ASP A 312 -37.19 -30.92 12.14
C ASP A 312 -37.31 -30.43 10.69
N SER A 313 -37.47 -29.12 10.50
CA SER A 313 -37.52 -28.50 9.18
C SER A 313 -36.12 -28.41 8.56
N PRO A 314 -35.96 -28.78 7.28
CA PRO A 314 -34.67 -28.69 6.62
C PRO A 314 -34.21 -27.24 6.51
N LEU A 315 -32.93 -27.01 6.75
CA LEU A 315 -32.29 -25.71 6.52
C LEU A 315 -32.42 -25.32 5.03
N PRO A 316 -32.69 -24.03 4.71
CA PRO A 316 -32.68 -23.57 3.33
C PRO A 316 -31.33 -23.85 2.68
N LYS A 317 -31.36 -24.35 1.45
CA LYS A 317 -30.15 -24.77 0.72
C LYS A 317 -29.36 -23.59 0.18
N SER A 318 -30.03 -22.46 -0.06
CA SER A 318 -29.40 -21.23 -0.53
C SER A 318 -29.08 -20.29 0.64
N GLY A 319 -27.87 -19.74 0.67
CA GLY A 319 -27.48 -18.69 1.61
C GLY A 319 -28.40 -17.47 1.54
N SER A 320 -28.80 -17.08 0.33
CA SER A 320 -29.66 -15.91 0.09
C SER A 320 -31.11 -16.09 0.54
N GLU A 321 -31.64 -17.31 0.43
CA GLU A 321 -32.98 -17.65 0.91
C GLU A 321 -32.99 -17.64 2.44
N ARG A 322 -31.95 -18.27 3.04
CA ARG A 322 -31.77 -18.30 4.48
C ARG A 322 -31.60 -16.91 5.08
N SER A 323 -30.78 -16.05 4.49
CA SER A 323 -30.55 -14.68 5.00
C SER A 323 -31.82 -13.84 4.93
N ARG A 324 -32.63 -13.99 3.86
CA ARG A 324 -33.95 -13.37 3.75
C ARG A 324 -34.91 -13.83 4.83
N ASP A 325 -34.99 -15.12 5.09
CA ASP A 325 -35.85 -15.67 6.13
C ASP A 325 -35.41 -15.25 7.54
N VAL A 326 -34.10 -15.17 7.79
CA VAL A 326 -33.57 -14.58 9.04
C VAL A 326 -34.01 -13.14 9.20
N VAL A 327 -34.00 -12.35 8.12
CA VAL A 327 -34.45 -10.95 8.13
C VAL A 327 -35.96 -10.84 8.35
N ASN A 328 -36.77 -11.68 7.69
CA ASN A 328 -38.21 -11.75 7.88
C ASN A 328 -38.55 -12.08 9.34
N TRP A 329 -37.87 -13.08 9.90
CA TRP A 329 -37.96 -13.38 11.32
C TRP A 329 -37.56 -12.17 12.15
N LEU A 330 -36.41 -11.53 11.90
CA LEU A 330 -35.91 -10.41 12.69
C LEU A 330 -36.94 -9.28 12.84
N VAL A 331 -37.62 -8.91 11.76
CA VAL A 331 -38.67 -7.86 11.77
C VAL A 331 -40.02 -8.33 12.34
N GLY A 332 -40.14 -9.60 12.74
CA GLY A 332 -41.31 -10.15 13.42
C GLY A 332 -42.29 -10.89 12.51
N GLU A 333 -41.93 -11.19 11.26
CA GLU A 333 -42.75 -12.03 10.39
C GLU A 333 -42.66 -13.50 10.81
N ALA A 334 -43.74 -14.24 10.60
CA ALA A 334 -43.78 -15.66 10.90
C ALA A 334 -42.99 -16.45 9.84
N VAL A 335 -41.90 -17.10 10.29
CA VAL A 335 -41.09 -18.00 9.46
C VAL A 335 -41.29 -19.42 9.99
N PRO A 336 -42.05 -20.28 9.28
CA PRO A 336 -42.30 -21.65 9.72
C PRO A 336 -41.01 -22.46 9.85
N GLY A 337 -40.85 -23.18 10.96
CA GLY A 337 -39.68 -24.03 11.18
C GLY A 337 -38.38 -23.29 11.52
N PHE A 338 -38.44 -21.98 11.76
CA PHE A 338 -37.27 -21.20 12.15
C PHE A 338 -36.66 -21.73 13.46
N SER A 339 -35.35 -21.97 13.45
CA SER A 339 -34.60 -22.46 14.60
C SER A 339 -33.29 -21.69 14.77
N TYR A 340 -32.64 -21.87 15.92
CA TYR A 340 -31.34 -21.24 16.19
C TYR A 340 -30.28 -21.60 15.16
N GLU A 341 -30.37 -22.78 14.56
CA GLU A 341 -29.44 -23.21 13.52
C GLU A 341 -29.41 -22.23 12.36
N TRP A 342 -30.53 -21.60 12.01
CA TRP A 342 -30.64 -20.67 10.89
C TRP A 342 -29.74 -19.44 11.06
N LEU A 343 -29.39 -19.07 12.30
CA LEU A 343 -28.48 -17.96 12.62
C LEU A 343 -27.00 -18.31 12.44
N ARG A 344 -26.64 -19.60 12.39
CA ARG A 344 -25.25 -20.05 12.13
C ARG A 344 -24.90 -19.94 10.65
N PRO A 345 -23.62 -19.78 10.30
CA PRO A 345 -23.22 -19.76 8.90
C PRO A 345 -23.56 -21.09 8.19
N PRO A 346 -23.96 -21.04 6.91
CA PRO A 346 -24.04 -22.22 6.05
C PRO A 346 -22.69 -22.94 5.93
N GLU A 347 -22.70 -24.23 5.56
CA GLU A 347 -21.47 -24.97 5.31
C GLU A 347 -20.61 -24.28 4.23
N GLY A 348 -19.31 -24.13 4.52
CA GLY A 348 -18.36 -23.48 3.63
C GLY A 348 -18.35 -21.94 3.70
N VAL A 349 -19.22 -21.32 4.51
CA VAL A 349 -19.25 -19.87 4.75
C VAL A 349 -18.69 -19.59 6.14
N SER A 350 -17.83 -18.57 6.28
CA SER A 350 -17.36 -18.13 7.61
C SER A 350 -18.35 -17.14 8.25
N GLU A 351 -18.25 -16.96 9.56
CA GLU A 351 -19.21 -16.14 10.34
C GLU A 351 -19.31 -14.69 9.83
N GLY A 352 -18.18 -14.05 9.50
CA GLY A 352 -18.17 -12.66 9.02
C GLY A 352 -18.97 -12.43 7.73
N PRO A 353 -18.66 -13.14 6.63
CA PRO A 353 -19.44 -13.10 5.40
C PRO A 353 -20.92 -13.41 5.59
N TRP A 354 -21.24 -14.37 6.46
CA TRP A 354 -22.64 -14.72 6.77
C TRP A 354 -23.40 -13.56 7.42
N VAL A 355 -22.82 -12.91 8.43
CA VAL A 355 -23.44 -11.74 9.07
C VAL A 355 -23.58 -10.56 8.10
N LEU A 356 -22.60 -10.36 7.21
CA LEU A 356 -22.70 -9.35 6.15
C LEU A 356 -23.84 -9.66 5.17
N GLU A 357 -24.08 -10.93 4.86
CA GLU A 357 -25.19 -11.36 3.99
C GLU A 357 -26.55 -11.07 4.65
N ILE A 358 -26.71 -11.34 5.96
CA ILE A 358 -27.91 -10.95 6.71
C ILE A 358 -28.09 -9.43 6.71
N ALA A 359 -27.01 -8.67 6.91
CA ALA A 359 -27.07 -7.22 6.92
C ALA A 359 -27.43 -6.62 5.56
N ASP A 360 -26.90 -7.19 4.47
CA ASP A 360 -27.26 -6.79 3.10
C ASP A 360 -28.75 -7.11 2.82
N ALA A 361 -29.25 -8.30 3.20
CA ALA A 361 -30.67 -8.64 3.08
C ALA A 361 -31.59 -7.74 3.95
N TYR A 362 -31.14 -7.34 5.14
CA TYR A 362 -31.88 -6.41 5.99
C TYR A 362 -32.02 -5.04 5.34
N ARG A 363 -30.95 -4.55 4.70
CA ARG A 363 -30.92 -3.28 3.99
C ARG A 363 -31.79 -3.30 2.74
N GLU A 364 -31.68 -4.33 1.90
CA GLU A 364 -32.54 -4.50 0.72
C GLU A 364 -34.02 -4.44 1.11
N ARG A 365 -34.39 -5.11 2.20
CA ARG A 365 -35.75 -5.05 2.72
C ARG A 365 -36.17 -3.65 3.21
N GLN A 366 -35.29 -2.91 3.88
CA GLN A 366 -35.59 -1.53 4.29
C GLN A 366 -35.80 -0.62 3.06
N GLU A 367 -34.93 -0.75 2.05
CA GLU A 367 -35.04 -0.02 0.79
C GLU A 367 -36.36 -0.36 0.07
N ASP A 368 -36.76 -1.64 0.05
CA ASP A 368 -38.04 -2.12 -0.50
C ASP A 368 -39.27 -1.65 0.28
N LEU A 369 -39.15 -1.26 1.56
CA LEU A 369 -40.24 -0.70 2.36
C LEU A 369 -40.35 0.82 2.23
N GLU A 370 -39.23 1.51 1.98
CA GLU A 370 -39.20 2.96 1.71
C GLU A 370 -39.60 3.29 0.25
N ALA A 371 -39.29 2.41 -0.71
CA ALA A 371 -39.68 2.55 -2.12
C ALA A 371 -41.20 2.64 -2.38
N PRO A 372 -42.10 1.84 -1.77
CA PRO A 372 -43.54 1.92 -2.00
C PRO A 372 -44.15 3.21 -1.41
N ALA A 373 -43.55 3.81 -0.38
CA ALA A 373 -44.00 5.09 0.16
C ALA A 373 -43.72 6.27 -0.78
N SER A 374 -42.67 6.18 -1.62
CA SER A 374 -42.31 7.22 -2.60
C SER A 374 -42.98 7.05 -3.98
N LEU A 375 -43.49 5.86 -4.30
CA LEU A 375 -44.19 5.57 -5.56
C LEU A 375 -45.73 5.58 -5.45
N SER A 376 -46.30 5.63 -4.24
CA SER A 376 -47.75 5.68 -4.01
C SER A 376 -48.36 7.10 -4.05
N GLY A 377 -47.57 8.12 -4.40
CA GLY A 377 -47.94 9.53 -4.17
C GLY A 377 -47.78 10.46 -5.37
N MET A 378 -47.97 10.01 -6.61
CA MET A 378 -48.24 10.97 -7.69
C MET A 378 -49.32 10.44 -8.65
N PRO A 379 -50.52 11.03 -8.64
CA PRO A 379 -51.45 10.84 -9.73
C PRO A 379 -50.84 11.49 -10.98
N SER A 380 -50.78 10.67 -12.04
CA SER A 380 -50.69 11.09 -13.42
C SER A 380 -51.50 12.37 -13.67
N THR A 381 -50.84 13.50 -13.86
CA THR A 381 -51.37 14.62 -14.64
C THR A 381 -50.24 15.41 -15.33
N LEU A 382 -50.35 15.45 -16.66
CA LEU A 382 -49.94 16.54 -17.58
C LEU A 382 -48.43 16.68 -17.89
N ARG A 383 -48.01 16.32 -19.11
CA ARG A 383 -47.92 17.18 -20.34
C ARG A 383 -47.06 18.43 -20.08
N LYS A 384 -46.00 18.70 -20.85
CA LYS A 384 -45.91 18.68 -22.31
C LYS A 384 -44.46 18.63 -22.76
#